data_AF-A0A355GKL4-F1
#
_entry.id   AF-A0A355GKL4-F1
#
_cell.length_a   1.000
_cell.length_b   1.000
_cell.length_c   1.000
_cell.angle_alpha   90.00
_cell.angle_beta   90.00
_cell.angle_gamma   90.00
#
_symmetry.space_group_name_H-M   'P 1'
#
loop_
_entity.id
_entity.type
_entity.pdbx_description
1 polymer ?
#
loop_
_entity_poly.entity_id
_entity_poly.type
_entity_poly.pdbx_seq_one_letter_code
_entity_poly.pdbx_strand_id
1 'polypeptide(L)'
;MKIFNTFIFLLLCCECGYTDEPAASTEPAIDSKPVIAPEPDIDSKKKAIEAIKALRGQIHRDDTGNVIRVDFSYITISDVELLHLKELTSLTTVNLYRTGITDAGLMHLKGLTNLTALGPFIHQRQ
;
A
#
# COMPACT_ATOMS: atom_id res chain seq x y z
N MET A 1 19.10 -53.77 -26.09
CA MET A 1 17.80 -53.68 -26.79
C MET A 1 17.80 -52.40 -27.60
N LYS A 2 17.88 -52.53 -28.93
CA LYS A 2 17.81 -51.46 -29.95
C LYS A 2 16.47 -51.59 -30.66
N ILE A 3 15.62 -50.57 -30.69
CA ILE A 3 14.56 -50.35 -31.71
C ILE A 3 13.95 -48.96 -31.41
N PHE A 4 14.18 -47.87 -32.15
CA PHE A 4 13.81 -47.54 -33.55
C PHE A 4 12.36 -47.88 -33.88
N ASN A 5 11.46 -46.89 -33.86
CA ASN A 5 10.33 -46.78 -34.81
C ASN A 5 9.65 -45.41 -34.61
N THR A 6 9.85 -44.40 -35.45
CA THR A 6 9.54 -44.27 -36.90
C THR A 6 8.04 -44.17 -37.18
N PHE A 7 7.60 -42.92 -37.31
CA PHE A 7 6.68 -42.39 -38.35
C PHE A 7 5.90 -43.38 -39.23
N ILE A 8 4.55 -43.32 -39.17
CA ILE A 8 3.59 -43.59 -40.27
C ILE A 8 2.32 -42.74 -39.97
N PHE A 9 2.10 -41.53 -40.53
CA PHE A 9 1.56 -41.14 -41.85
C PHE A 9 0.19 -41.74 -42.24
N LEU A 10 -0.89 -40.94 -42.15
CA LEU A 10 -1.98 -40.78 -43.16
C LEU A 10 -2.95 -39.65 -42.72
N LEU A 11 -2.78 -38.41 -43.21
CA LEU A 11 -3.48 -37.78 -44.36
C LEU A 11 -4.88 -37.19 -44.01
N LEU A 12 -4.99 -35.86 -43.90
CA LEU A 12 -5.75 -35.00 -44.83
C LEU A 12 -5.65 -33.48 -44.48
N CYS A 13 -5.11 -32.72 -45.44
CA CYS A 13 -5.41 -31.32 -45.82
C CYS A 13 -5.19 -30.16 -44.82
N CYS A 14 -4.08 -29.41 -44.94
CA CYS A 14 -3.97 -28.27 -45.86
C CYS A 14 -2.57 -27.63 -45.80
N GLU A 15 -2.10 -27.24 -46.98
CA GLU A 15 -0.91 -26.44 -47.34
C GLU A 15 -0.89 -25.10 -46.56
N CYS A 16 0.17 -24.29 -46.43
CA CYS A 16 1.48 -24.14 -47.06
C CYS A 16 2.26 -23.20 -46.10
N GLY A 17 3.57 -23.33 -45.93
CA GLY A 17 4.45 -22.30 -46.48
C GLY A 17 5.05 -21.34 -45.43
N TYR A 18 6.29 -21.67 -45.06
CA TYR A 18 7.41 -20.84 -44.58
C TYR A 18 7.30 -19.31 -44.72
N THR A 19 7.78 -18.55 -43.73
CA THR A 19 8.96 -17.66 -43.89
C THR A 19 9.38 -17.03 -42.57
N ASP A 20 10.64 -17.27 -42.18
CA ASP A 20 11.45 -16.37 -41.38
C ASP A 20 11.81 -15.08 -42.16
N GLU A 21 12.20 -14.05 -41.40
CA GLU A 21 12.89 -12.78 -41.75
C GLU A 21 12.09 -11.47 -41.96
N PRO A 22 12.70 -10.28 -41.68
CA PRO A 22 12.19 -9.35 -40.68
C PRO A 22 11.95 -7.93 -41.26
N ALA A 23 11.59 -7.02 -40.35
CA ALA A 23 11.67 -5.56 -40.42
C ALA A 23 10.32 -4.82 -40.47
N ALA A 24 10.24 -3.88 -39.51
CA ALA A 24 9.48 -2.64 -39.53
C ALA A 24 7.97 -2.76 -39.70
N SER A 25 7.24 -2.57 -38.61
CA SER A 25 6.89 -1.22 -38.15
C SER A 25 5.71 -1.27 -37.18
N THR A 26 5.79 -0.37 -36.18
CA THR A 26 4.71 0.09 -35.32
C THR A 26 4.52 -0.70 -34.01
N GLU A 27 5.30 -0.29 -33.01
CA GLU A 27 4.91 -0.39 -31.60
C GLU A 27 3.57 0.34 -31.36
N PRO A 28 2.79 -0.15 -30.39
CA PRO A 28 2.43 0.76 -29.32
C PRO A 28 3.04 0.24 -28.01
N ALA A 29 3.95 1.04 -27.49
CA ALA A 29 4.47 0.92 -26.14
C ALA A 29 3.32 0.86 -25.13
N ILE A 30 3.14 -0.30 -24.48
CA ILE A 30 2.54 -0.33 -23.15
C ILE A 30 3.70 -0.33 -22.16
N ASP A 31 4.20 0.89 -21.99
CA ASP A 31 5.11 1.32 -20.94
C ASP A 31 4.45 1.02 -19.58
N SER A 32 4.72 -0.17 -19.05
CA SER A 32 4.34 -0.53 -17.68
C SER A 32 5.32 0.13 -16.73
N LYS A 33 5.05 1.43 -16.52
CA LYS A 33 5.66 2.31 -15.52
C LYS A 33 5.95 1.53 -14.23
N PRO A 34 7.13 1.72 -13.60
CA PRO A 34 7.45 1.10 -12.33
C PRO A 34 6.34 1.43 -11.32
N VAL A 35 6.01 0.44 -10.48
CA VAL A 35 5.12 0.58 -9.33
C VAL A 35 5.62 1.73 -8.45
N ILE A 36 5.14 2.93 -8.73
CA ILE A 36 5.24 4.11 -7.90
C ILE A 36 4.29 3.87 -6.74
N ALA A 37 4.81 3.98 -5.52
CA ALA A 37 4.02 3.94 -4.30
C ALA A 37 2.71 4.72 -4.50
N PRO A 38 1.54 4.20 -4.09
CA PRO A 38 0.28 4.90 -4.31
C PRO A 38 0.43 6.32 -3.76
N GLU A 39 0.37 7.31 -4.65
CA GLU A 39 0.38 8.71 -4.24
C GLU A 39 -0.80 8.90 -3.26
N PRO A 40 -0.60 9.63 -2.15
CA PRO A 40 -1.64 9.82 -1.16
C PRO A 40 -2.81 10.56 -1.80
N ASP A 41 -3.84 9.82 -2.16
CA ASP A 41 -5.08 10.36 -2.69
C ASP A 41 -5.80 11.17 -1.59
N ILE A 42 -6.24 12.38 -1.94
CA ILE A 42 -6.86 13.33 -0.99
C ILE A 42 -8.13 12.72 -0.37
N ASP A 43 -8.89 11.93 -1.14
CA ASP A 43 -10.09 11.24 -0.64
C ASP A 43 -9.72 10.18 0.40
N SER A 44 -8.65 9.42 0.14
CA SER A 44 -8.09 8.44 1.07
C SER A 44 -7.65 9.08 2.40
N LYS A 45 -6.97 10.23 2.36
CA LYS A 45 -6.58 10.99 3.57
C LYS A 45 -7.80 11.52 4.34
N LYS A 46 -8.83 12.00 3.62
CA LYS A 46 -10.08 12.48 4.24
C LYS A 46 -10.81 11.34 4.95
N LYS A 47 -10.93 10.18 4.30
CA LYS A 47 -11.54 8.97 4.87
C LYS A 47 -10.80 8.50 6.12
N ALA A 48 -9.47 8.55 6.10
CA ALA A 48 -8.66 8.26 7.29
C ALA A 48 -9.02 9.18 8.46
N ILE A 49 -9.14 10.49 8.22
CA ILE A 49 -9.52 11.47 9.24
C ILE A 49 -10.92 11.20 9.80
N GLU A 50 -11.88 10.83 8.95
CA GLU A 50 -13.24 10.48 9.37
C GLU A 50 -13.26 9.19 10.21
N ALA A 51 -12.49 8.18 9.82
CA ALA A 51 -12.34 6.95 10.59
C ALA A 51 -11.74 7.22 11.98
N ILE A 52 -10.67 8.02 12.06
CA ILE A 52 -10.06 8.40 13.34
C ILE A 52 -11.06 9.11 14.25
N LYS A 53 -11.88 10.02 13.70
CA LYS A 53 -12.94 10.70 14.45
C LYS A 53 -14.03 9.75 14.91
N ALA A 54 -14.44 8.79 14.07
CA ALA A 54 -15.43 7.77 14.42
C ALA A 54 -14.94 6.88 15.58
N LEU A 55 -13.63 6.60 15.61
CA LEU A 55 -12.94 5.92 16.71
C LEU A 55 -12.72 6.82 17.94
N ARG A 56 -13.23 8.06 17.92
CA ARG A 56 -13.07 9.07 18.97
C ARG A 56 -11.61 9.53 19.18
N GLY A 57 -10.72 9.21 18.25
CA GLY A 57 -9.33 9.67 18.26
C GLY A 57 -9.25 11.18 18.06
N GLN A 58 -8.30 11.81 18.74
CA GLN A 58 -8.06 13.24 18.63
C GLN A 58 -7.00 13.52 17.57
N ILE A 59 -7.18 14.59 16.81
CA ILE A 59 -6.32 14.95 15.69
C ILE A 59 -5.78 16.36 15.95
N HIS A 60 -4.46 16.51 15.87
CA HIS A 60 -3.80 17.82 15.84
C HIS A 60 -3.18 18.03 14.46
N ARG A 61 -3.42 19.21 13.90
CA ARG A 61 -2.89 19.63 12.62
C ARG A 61 -1.86 20.72 12.81
N ASP A 62 -0.92 20.81 11.89
CA ASP A 62 -0.04 21.96 11.76
C ASP A 62 -0.78 23.16 11.12
N ASP A 63 -0.05 24.25 10.93
CA ASP A 63 -0.49 25.47 10.26
C ASP A 63 -0.83 25.27 8.77
N THR A 64 -0.22 24.27 8.13
CA THR A 64 -0.52 23.86 6.75
C THR A 64 -1.75 22.96 6.63
N GLY A 65 -2.34 22.55 7.76
CA GLY A 65 -3.52 21.68 7.82
C GLY A 65 -3.23 20.18 7.72
N ASN A 66 -1.96 19.78 7.74
CA ASN A 66 -1.57 18.38 7.77
C ASN A 66 -1.73 17.77 9.16
N VAL A 67 -2.16 16.52 9.23
CA VAL A 67 -2.27 15.80 10.51
C VAL A 67 -0.89 15.36 10.95
N ILE A 68 -0.39 15.97 12.03
CA ILE A 68 0.94 15.70 12.58
C ILE A 68 0.87 14.84 13.85
N ARG A 69 -0.25 14.87 14.58
CA ARG A 69 -0.41 14.09 15.81
C ARG A 69 -1.81 13.51 15.93
N VAL A 70 -1.86 12.23 16.29
CA VAL A 70 -3.09 11.50 16.59
C VAL A 70 -3.02 10.93 18.00
N ASP A 71 -4.11 11.08 18.75
CA ASP A 71 -4.22 10.57 20.12
C ASP A 71 -5.36 9.56 20.21
N PHE A 72 -5.00 8.31 20.53
CA PHE A 72 -5.93 7.23 20.85
C PHE A 72 -5.87 6.81 22.32
N SER A 73 -5.28 7.62 23.20
CA SER A 73 -5.09 7.23 24.59
C SER A 73 -6.42 6.92 25.27
N TYR A 74 -6.44 5.83 26.04
CA TYR A 74 -7.64 5.32 26.72
C TYR A 74 -8.79 4.92 25.78
N ILE A 75 -8.53 4.75 24.48
CA ILE A 75 -9.51 4.25 23.53
C ILE A 75 -9.22 2.77 23.26
N THR A 76 -10.26 1.95 23.35
CA THR A 76 -10.20 0.55 22.97
C THR A 76 -10.24 0.42 21.45
N ILE A 77 -9.06 0.49 20.83
CA ILE A 77 -8.85 0.18 19.41
C ILE A 77 -8.08 -1.14 19.23
N SER A 78 -8.28 -1.76 18.07
CA SER A 78 -7.62 -2.97 17.60
C SER A 78 -6.51 -2.66 16.58
N ASP A 79 -5.61 -3.63 16.39
CA ASP A 79 -4.49 -3.51 15.44
C ASP A 79 -4.93 -3.14 14.02
N VAL A 80 -6.08 -3.63 13.58
CA VAL A 80 -6.64 -3.38 12.25
C VAL A 80 -7.00 -1.91 12.06
N GLU A 81 -7.46 -1.23 13.11
CA GLU A 81 -7.88 0.17 13.03
C GLU A 81 -6.70 1.13 12.82
N LEU A 82 -5.47 0.71 13.15
CA LEU A 82 -4.26 1.48 12.84
C LEU A 82 -3.96 1.59 11.35
N LEU A 83 -4.55 0.72 10.51
CA LEU A 83 -4.42 0.82 9.05
C LEU A 83 -4.92 2.17 8.51
N HIS A 84 -5.88 2.80 9.20
CA HIS A 84 -6.37 4.12 8.80
C HIS A 84 -5.31 5.21 8.91
N LEU A 85 -4.25 5.02 9.71
CA LEU A 85 -3.19 6.00 9.87
C LEU A 85 -2.21 6.02 8.69
N LYS A 86 -2.15 4.97 7.87
CA LYS A 86 -1.11 4.80 6.83
C LYS A 86 -1.10 5.92 5.78
N GLU A 87 -2.25 6.52 5.53
CA GLU A 87 -2.42 7.63 4.56
C GLU A 87 -2.02 8.99 5.14
N LEU A 88 -1.76 9.07 6.44
CA LEU A 88 -1.33 10.29 7.14
C LEU A 88 0.20 10.38 7.12
N THR A 89 0.79 10.51 5.94
CA THR A 89 2.24 10.48 5.74
C THR A 89 3.02 11.57 6.49
N SER A 90 2.37 12.69 6.84
CA SER A 90 2.94 13.78 7.67
C SER A 90 2.90 13.51 9.17
N LEU A 91 2.36 12.38 9.61
CA LEU A 91 2.18 12.06 11.02
C LEU A 91 3.54 11.86 11.69
N THR A 92 3.80 12.64 12.74
CA THR A 92 5.06 12.57 13.50
C THR A 92 4.89 11.84 14.83
N THR A 93 3.66 11.80 15.35
CA THR A 93 3.41 11.52 16.76
C THR A 93 2.09 10.74 16.94
N VAL A 94 2.11 9.51 17.49
CA VAL A 94 0.89 8.70 17.79
C VAL A 94 0.82 8.21 19.24
N ASN A 95 -0.25 8.62 19.95
CA ASN A 95 -0.46 8.22 21.34
C ASN A 95 -1.29 6.95 21.37
N LEU A 96 -0.69 5.86 21.82
CA LEU A 96 -1.35 4.57 21.98
C LEU A 96 -1.40 4.15 23.47
N TYR A 97 -1.24 5.10 24.39
CA TYR A 97 -1.23 4.82 25.83
C TYR A 97 -2.55 4.20 26.29
N ARG A 98 -2.48 3.07 26.99
CA ARG A 98 -3.65 2.30 27.46
C ARG A 98 -4.64 1.96 26.33
N THR A 99 -4.11 1.55 25.19
CA THR A 99 -4.88 0.92 24.10
C THR A 99 -4.69 -0.59 24.12
N GLY A 100 -5.48 -1.32 23.31
CA GLY A 100 -5.33 -2.76 23.09
C GLY A 100 -4.38 -3.13 21.96
N ILE A 101 -3.58 -2.17 21.47
CA ILE A 101 -2.66 -2.39 20.34
C ILE A 101 -1.52 -3.32 20.75
N THR A 102 -1.21 -4.27 19.87
CA THR A 102 -0.09 -5.20 20.01
C THR A 102 1.08 -4.81 19.09
N ASP A 103 2.23 -5.47 19.26
CA ASP A 103 3.37 -5.31 18.36
C ASP A 103 3.03 -5.60 16.90
N ALA A 104 2.02 -6.47 16.64
CA ALA A 104 1.55 -6.73 15.30
C ALA A 104 0.85 -5.50 14.69
N GLY A 105 0.05 -4.78 15.47
CA GLY A 105 -0.57 -3.52 15.06
C GLY A 105 0.44 -2.43 14.77
N LEU A 106 1.54 -2.36 15.53
CA LEU A 106 2.61 -1.39 15.29
C LEU A 106 3.28 -1.58 13.92
N MET A 107 3.22 -2.77 13.32
CA MET A 107 3.73 -2.99 11.96
C MET A 107 3.01 -2.14 10.91
N HIS A 108 1.74 -1.80 11.14
CA HIS A 108 0.97 -0.94 10.24
C HIS A 108 1.47 0.52 10.22
N LEU A 109 2.27 0.92 11.21
CA LEU A 109 2.85 2.26 11.29
C LEU A 109 4.20 2.38 10.57
N LYS A 110 4.81 1.26 10.14
CA LYS A 110 6.15 1.26 9.50
C LYS A 110 6.23 2.11 8.22
N GLY A 111 5.13 2.29 7.51
CA GLY A 111 5.07 3.13 6.31
C GLY A 111 5.09 4.63 6.60
N LEU A 112 4.91 5.04 7.87
CA LEU A 112 4.90 6.45 8.28
C LEU A 112 6.32 6.93 8.54
N THR A 113 7.01 7.30 7.47
CA THR A 113 8.44 7.66 7.50
C THR A 113 8.77 8.88 8.36
N ASN A 114 7.78 9.75 8.63
CA ASN A 114 7.93 10.92 9.49
C ASN A 114 7.62 10.66 10.97
N LEU A 115 7.17 9.44 11.32
CA LEU A 115 6.78 9.09 12.67
C LEU A 115 8.04 8.96 13.56
N THR A 116 8.12 9.80 14.59
CA THR A 116 9.29 9.87 15.49
C THR A 116 8.94 9.52 16.94
N ALA A 117 7.67 9.60 17.32
CA ALA A 117 7.23 9.36 18.70
C ALA A 117 6.00 8.45 18.78
N LEU A 118 6.12 7.41 19.58
CA LEU A 118 5.03 6.53 20.02
C LEU A 118 4.95 6.53 21.54
N GLY A 119 3.80 6.88 22.11
CA GLY A 119 3.59 6.82 23.56
C GLY A 119 2.86 8.02 24.16
N PRO A 120 2.77 8.10 25.49
CA PRO A 120 2.17 9.24 26.16
C PRO A 120 3.06 10.47 26.00
N PHE A 121 2.57 11.49 25.29
CA PHE A 121 3.34 12.72 25.14
C PHE A 121 3.05 13.65 26.30
N ILE A 122 4.10 14.01 27.03
CA ILE A 122 4.07 15.07 28.04
C ILE A 122 4.35 16.40 27.34
N HIS A 123 3.53 16.78 26.36
CA HIS A 123 3.61 18.13 25.83
C HIS A 123 2.87 19.06 26.80
N GLN A 124 3.68 19.82 27.55
CA GLN A 124 3.27 20.99 28.33
C GLN A 124 2.18 21.75 27.58
N ARG A 125 1.08 22.04 28.29
CA ARG A 125 0.05 22.96 27.81
C ARG A 125 0.74 24.21 27.26
N GLN A 126 0.52 24.48 25.97
CA GLN A 126 0.50 25.85 25.48
C GLN A 126 -0.95 26.29 25.56
#